data_AF-A0A816FG41-F1
#
_entry.id   AF-A0A816FG41-F1
#
_cell.length_a   1.000
_cell.length_b   1.000
_cell.length_c   1.000
_cell.angle_alpha   90.00
_cell.angle_beta   90.00
_cell.angle_gamma   90.00
#
_symmetry.space_group_name_H-M   'P 1'
#
loop_
_entity.id
_entity.type
_entity.pdbx_description
1 polymer ?
#
loop_
_entity_poly.entity_id
_entity_poly.type
_entity_poly.pdbx_seq_one_letter_code
_entity_poly.pdbx_strand_id
1 'polypeptide(L)'
;MITVDDELARVFITIFDAKHLLHQLLLNIFAKEVEMADCYQTILRGNGLPTKIVSFCFKLHADLRSYEVHPSRIEQHEQIDENRKNLHSLTHDVFQAIIDSASQFPIQLRILFSCLYQVVQQRFPQHPLQ
;
A
#
# COMPACT_ATOMS: atom_id res chain seq x y z
N MET A 1 -0.65 -5.19 22.13
CA MET A 1 0.41 -5.19 23.16
C MET A 1 1.73 -5.01 22.44
N ILE A 2 2.45 -3.92 22.70
CA ILE A 2 3.77 -3.66 22.10
C ILE A 2 4.77 -4.62 22.74
N THR A 3 5.57 -5.33 21.94
CA THR A 3 6.61 -6.24 22.45
C THR A 3 7.97 -5.55 22.44
N VAL A 4 8.93 -6.09 23.19
CA VAL A 4 10.33 -5.58 23.23
C VAL A 4 10.93 -5.52 21.83
N ASP A 5 10.60 -6.48 20.97
CA ASP A 5 11.06 -6.51 19.59
C ASP A 5 10.53 -5.35 18.73
N ASP A 6 9.35 -4.78 19.06
CA ASP A 6 8.83 -3.61 18.32
C ASP A 6 9.70 -2.37 18.59
N GLU A 7 10.09 -2.18 19.85
CA GLU A 7 10.96 -1.07 20.26
C GLU A 7 12.39 -1.27 19.76
N LEU A 8 12.89 -2.51 19.79
CA LEU A 8 14.19 -2.86 19.24
C LEU A 8 14.25 -2.64 17.73
N ALA A 9 13.22 -3.05 16.99
CA ALA A 9 13.10 -2.80 15.56
C ALA A 9 13.16 -1.29 15.25
N ARG A 10 12.39 -0.48 15.98
CA ARG A 10 12.42 0.99 15.86
C ARG A 10 13.83 1.54 16.09
N VAL A 11 14.48 1.19 17.19
CA VAL A 11 15.81 1.69 17.54
C VAL A 11 16.85 1.28 16.50
N PHE A 12 16.83 0.03 16.05
CA PHE A 12 17.78 -0.48 15.07
C PHE A 12 17.63 0.22 13.72
N ILE A 13 16.41 0.33 13.20
CA ILE A 13 16.20 1.02 11.94
C ILE A 13 16.64 2.48 12.02
N THR A 14 16.19 3.22 13.05
CA THR A 14 16.55 4.64 13.20
C THR A 14 18.06 4.87 13.29
N ILE A 15 18.79 4.06 14.07
CA ILE A 15 20.24 4.23 14.25
C ILE A 15 21.01 3.83 12.99
N PHE A 16 20.67 2.69 12.38
CA PHE A 16 21.42 2.19 11.23
C PHE A 16 21.13 3.01 9.98
N ASP A 17 19.92 3.51 9.80
CA ASP A 17 19.59 4.44 8.73
C ASP A 17 20.35 5.77 8.88
N ALA A 18 20.34 6.36 10.08
CA ALA A 18 21.10 7.58 10.38
C ALA A 18 22.62 7.44 10.18
N LYS A 19 23.15 6.21 10.21
CA LYS A 19 24.57 5.91 9.97
C LYS A 19 24.86 5.41 8.55
N HIS A 20 23.87 5.38 7.65
CA HIS A 20 23.98 4.81 6.30
C HIS A 20 24.39 3.32 6.29
N LEU A 21 24.04 2.59 7.36
CA LEU A 21 24.30 1.15 7.53
C LEU A 21 23.03 0.30 7.43
N LEU A 22 21.89 0.89 7.05
CA LEU A 22 20.60 0.19 6.96
C LEU A 22 20.66 -1.04 6.05
N HIS A 23 21.31 -0.93 4.89
CA HIS A 23 21.49 -2.05 3.98
C HIS A 23 22.22 -3.23 4.64
N GLN A 24 23.27 -2.96 5.41
CA GLN A 24 24.04 -4.00 6.10
C GLN A 24 23.22 -4.68 7.20
N LEU A 25 22.43 -3.90 7.95
CA LEU A 25 21.50 -4.43 8.95
C LEU A 25 20.50 -5.39 8.32
N LEU A 26 19.85 -4.97 7.23
CA LEU A 26 18.84 -5.77 6.53
C LEU A 26 19.44 -7.07 5.99
N LEU A 27 20.62 -7.01 5.36
CA LEU A 27 21.33 -8.19 4.88
C LEU A 27 21.61 -9.18 6.01
N ASN A 28 22.14 -8.72 7.14
CA ASN A 28 22.47 -9.61 8.26
C ASN A 28 21.21 -10.27 8.84
N ILE A 29 20.12 -9.52 8.93
CA ILE A 29 18.86 -10.01 9.52
C ILE A 29 18.16 -11.00 8.58
N PHE A 30 18.10 -10.71 7.28
CA PHE A 30 17.51 -11.63 6.31
C PHE A 30 18.37 -12.87 6.10
N ALA A 31 19.69 -12.75 6.11
CA ALA A 31 20.58 -13.91 6.08
C ALA A 31 20.28 -14.84 7.26
N LYS A 32 20.11 -14.28 8.48
CA LYS A 32 19.80 -15.10 9.65
C LYS A 32 18.38 -15.69 9.62
N GLU A 33 17.39 -14.94 9.16
CA GLU A 33 16.02 -15.44 8.98
C GLU A 33 15.98 -16.63 8.01
N VAL A 34 16.71 -16.54 6.89
CA VAL A 34 16.80 -17.62 5.90
C VAL A 34 17.57 -18.82 6.44
N GLU A 35 18.68 -18.60 7.17
CA GLU A 35 19.46 -19.67 7.80
C GLU A 35 18.63 -20.50 8.79
N MET A 36 17.66 -19.87 9.46
CA MET A 36 16.82 -20.50 10.49
C MET A 36 15.50 -21.08 9.94
N ALA A 37 15.17 -20.87 8.66
CA ALA A 37 13.91 -21.29 8.09
C ALA A 37 13.95 -22.74 7.58
N ASP A 38 13.00 -23.57 8.01
CA ASP A 38 12.86 -24.96 7.53
C ASP A 38 12.48 -25.06 6.04
N CYS A 39 11.74 -24.08 5.53
CA CYS A 39 11.36 -24.00 4.13
C CYS A 39 11.12 -22.56 3.68
N TYR A 40 11.13 -22.33 2.36
CA TYR A 40 10.97 -20.98 1.81
C TYR A 40 9.61 -20.34 2.13
N GLN A 41 8.59 -21.14 2.41
CA GLN A 41 7.24 -20.65 2.70
C GLN A 41 7.11 -20.04 4.10
N THR A 42 8.08 -20.22 5.01
CA THR A 42 7.98 -19.70 6.39
C THR A 42 8.74 -18.39 6.61
N ILE A 43 9.63 -18.00 5.69
CA ILE A 43 10.44 -16.78 5.78
C ILE A 43 9.54 -15.56 5.98
N LEU A 44 9.82 -14.77 7.03
CA LEU A 44 9.10 -13.54 7.38
C LEU A 44 7.59 -13.74 7.64
N ARG A 45 7.15 -14.94 7.98
CA ARG A 45 5.75 -15.20 8.40
C ARG A 45 5.54 -15.20 9.92
N GLY A 46 6.62 -15.24 10.70
CA GLY A 46 6.57 -15.19 12.16
C GLY A 46 6.40 -13.77 12.71
N ASN A 47 6.20 -13.65 14.03
CA ASN A 47 6.13 -12.37 14.74
C ASN A 47 7.46 -12.00 15.42
N GLY A 48 8.59 -12.33 14.78
CA GLY A 48 9.93 -12.06 15.29
C GLY A 48 10.47 -10.69 14.89
N LEU A 49 11.67 -10.37 15.39
CA LEU A 49 12.40 -9.15 15.06
C LEU A 49 12.54 -8.89 13.53
N PRO A 50 12.83 -9.89 12.67
CA PRO A 50 12.93 -9.67 11.22
C PRO A 50 11.64 -9.11 10.60
N THR A 51 10.49 -9.70 10.92
CA THR A 51 9.18 -9.24 10.45
C THR A 51 8.81 -7.86 10.99
N LYS A 52 9.19 -7.55 12.25
CA LYS A 52 8.97 -6.23 12.86
C LYS A 52 9.85 -5.16 12.22
N ILE A 53 11.09 -5.47 11.89
CA ILE A 53 12.02 -4.61 11.14
C ILE A 53 11.47 -4.31 9.75
N VAL A 54 11.00 -5.31 9.02
CA VAL A 54 10.35 -5.13 7.71
C VAL A 54 9.12 -4.23 7.84
N SER A 55 8.26 -4.52 8.82
CA SER A 55 7.06 -3.71 9.08
C SER A 55 7.41 -2.26 9.41
N PHE A 56 8.49 -2.02 10.16
CA PHE A 56 8.93 -0.67 10.54
C PHE A 56 9.58 0.07 9.36
N CYS A 57 10.40 -0.59 8.54
CA CYS A 57 10.91 -0.02 7.28
C CYS A 57 9.76 0.38 6.35
N PHE A 58 8.76 -0.49 6.17
CA PHE A 58 7.58 -0.14 5.38
C PHE A 58 6.85 1.04 5.99
N LYS A 59 6.68 1.13 7.31
CA LYS A 59 6.05 2.31 7.93
C LYS A 59 6.86 3.59 7.71
N LEU A 60 8.19 3.54 7.79
CA LEU A 60 9.04 4.72 7.62
C LEU A 60 9.11 5.23 6.18
N HIS A 61 9.08 4.31 5.21
CA HIS A 61 9.23 4.64 3.79
C HIS A 61 7.90 4.62 3.02
N ALA A 62 6.84 4.03 3.58
CA ALA A 62 5.50 4.25 3.08
C ALA A 62 5.16 5.72 3.27
N ASP A 63 4.33 6.19 2.36
CA ASP A 63 3.73 7.50 2.46
C ASP A 63 2.97 7.61 3.80
N LEU A 64 3.57 8.31 4.78
CA LEU A 64 3.05 8.51 6.13
C LEU A 64 1.76 9.35 6.15
N ARG A 65 1.26 9.74 4.98
CA ARG A 65 -0.03 10.42 4.84
C ARG A 65 -1.14 9.54 5.42
N SER A 66 -1.84 10.08 6.41
CA SER A 66 -3.09 9.50 6.87
C SER A 66 -4.22 9.83 5.90
N TYR A 67 -5.16 8.89 5.77
CA TYR A 67 -6.31 8.95 4.85
C TYR A 67 -7.63 8.80 5.62
N GLU A 68 -7.60 8.72 6.94
CA GLU A 68 -8.79 8.57 7.78
C GLU A 68 -9.60 9.88 7.78
N VAL A 69 -10.86 9.80 7.35
CA VAL A 69 -11.77 10.95 7.24
C VAL A 69 -12.92 10.89 8.24
N HIS A 70 -13.03 9.80 9.01
CA HIS A 70 -14.08 9.65 10.00
C HIS A 70 -13.69 10.35 11.32
N PRO A 71 -14.40 11.40 11.75
CA PRO A 71 -13.94 12.25 12.87
C PRO A 71 -13.67 11.50 14.18
N SER A 72 -14.41 10.42 14.46
CA SER A 72 -14.24 9.61 15.67
C SER A 72 -13.06 8.62 15.64
N ARG A 73 -12.37 8.49 14.49
CA ARG A 73 -11.26 7.55 14.28
C ARG A 73 -9.91 8.25 14.05
N ILE A 74 -9.93 9.57 13.96
CA ILE A 74 -8.75 10.40 13.73
C ILE A 74 -7.94 10.49 15.01
N GLU A 75 -6.62 10.29 14.89
CA GLU A 75 -5.73 10.37 16.04
C GLU A 75 -5.58 11.82 16.51
N GLN A 76 -5.31 12.04 17.80
CA GLN A 76 -5.29 13.40 18.39
C GLN A 76 -4.28 14.37 17.73
N HIS A 77 -3.30 13.84 17.02
CA HIS A 77 -2.25 14.62 16.34
C HIS A 77 -2.51 14.82 14.85
N GLU A 78 -3.55 14.21 14.28
CA GLU A 78 -3.88 14.27 12.86
C GLU A 78 -4.82 15.43 12.54
N GLN A 79 -4.68 16.00 11.34
CA GLN A 79 -5.56 17.04 10.82
C GLN A 79 -6.51 16.46 9.77
N ILE A 80 -7.81 16.45 10.07
CA ILE A 80 -8.84 15.87 9.18
C ILE A 80 -8.82 16.45 7.77
N ASP A 81 -8.54 17.76 7.64
CA ASP A 81 -8.50 18.43 6.33
C ASP A 81 -7.29 18.02 5.50
N GLU A 82 -6.17 17.70 6.16
CA GLU A 82 -4.99 17.14 5.49
C GLU A 82 -5.25 15.71 5.03
N ASN A 83 -5.86 14.88 5.88
CA ASN A 83 -6.23 13.51 5.52
C ASN A 83 -7.22 13.48 4.34
N ARG A 84 -8.19 14.40 4.31
CA ARG A 84 -9.11 14.57 3.18
C ARG A 84 -8.39 14.96 1.90
N LYS A 85 -7.43 15.88 1.96
CA LYS A 85 -6.61 16.27 0.79
C LYS A 85 -5.77 15.11 0.30
N ASN A 86 -5.14 14.36 1.20
CA ASN A 86 -4.36 13.17 0.87
C ASN A 86 -5.24 12.15 0.13
N LEU A 87 -6.41 11.84 0.69
CA LEU A 87 -7.35 10.89 0.10
C LEU A 87 -7.85 11.37 -1.27
N HIS A 88 -8.19 12.65 -1.39
CA HIS A 88 -8.60 13.23 -2.66
C HIS A 88 -7.50 13.14 -3.71
N SER A 89 -6.26 13.50 -3.37
CA SER A 89 -5.12 13.40 -4.28
C SER A 89 -4.89 11.97 -4.74
N LEU A 90 -4.83 11.01 -3.82
CA LEU A 90 -4.63 9.61 -4.16
C LEU A 90 -5.75 9.07 -5.05
N THR A 91 -7.01 9.41 -4.72
CA THR A 91 -8.17 8.99 -5.51
C THR A 91 -8.12 9.59 -6.91
N HIS A 92 -7.74 10.86 -7.03
CA HIS A 92 -7.57 11.53 -8.30
C HIS A 92 -6.47 10.87 -9.14
N ASP A 93 -5.31 10.57 -8.56
CA ASP A 93 -4.18 9.96 -9.26
C ASP A 93 -4.53 8.55 -9.77
N VAL A 94 -5.19 7.75 -8.95
CA VAL A 94 -5.67 6.41 -9.34
C VAL A 94 -6.74 6.51 -10.44
N PHE A 95 -7.70 7.41 -10.29
CA PHE A 95 -8.75 7.62 -11.29
C PHE A 95 -8.16 8.05 -12.62
N GLN A 96 -7.24 9.02 -12.61
CA GLN A 96 -6.58 9.51 -13.81
C GLN A 96 -5.77 8.40 -14.48
N ALA A 97 -5.03 7.58 -13.72
CA ALA A 97 -4.32 6.42 -14.26
C ALA A 97 -5.26 5.42 -14.94
N ILE A 98 -6.47 5.20 -14.40
CA ILE A 98 -7.49 4.36 -15.03
C ILE A 98 -7.94 4.97 -16.36
N ILE A 99 -8.28 6.26 -16.39
CA ILE A 99 -8.71 6.94 -17.61
C ILE A 99 -7.61 6.93 -18.68
N ASP A 100 -6.37 7.24 -18.29
CA ASP A 100 -5.21 7.28 -19.20
C ASP A 100 -4.87 5.89 -19.75
N SER A 101 -5.19 4.82 -19.01
CA SER A 101 -5.03 3.44 -19.47
C SER A 101 -5.98 3.03 -20.59
N ALA A 102 -6.99 3.85 -20.94
CA ALA A 102 -7.98 3.52 -21.96
C ALA A 102 -7.33 3.16 -23.31
N SER A 103 -6.22 3.81 -23.66
CA SER A 103 -5.45 3.51 -24.88
C SER A 103 -4.77 2.14 -24.86
N GLN A 104 -4.44 1.62 -23.68
CA GLN A 104 -3.80 0.32 -23.44
C GLN A 104 -4.82 -0.80 -23.18
N PHE A 105 -6.11 -0.47 -23.11
CA PHE A 105 -7.16 -1.44 -22.77
C PHE A 105 -7.25 -2.56 -23.82
N PRO A 106 -7.25 -3.86 -23.44
CA PRO A 106 -7.22 -4.97 -24.39
C PRO A 106 -8.39 -4.97 -25.39
N ILE A 107 -8.10 -5.22 -26.67
CA ILE A 107 -9.10 -5.12 -27.75
C ILE A 107 -10.26 -6.10 -27.58
N GLN A 108 -10.01 -7.30 -27.06
CA GLN A 108 -11.03 -8.32 -26.82
C GLN A 108 -12.06 -7.83 -25.79
N LEU A 109 -11.59 -7.13 -24.74
CA LEU A 109 -12.47 -6.52 -23.75
C LEU A 109 -13.20 -5.30 -24.34
N ARG A 110 -12.55 -4.48 -25.17
CA ARG A 110 -13.25 -3.38 -25.88
C ARG A 110 -14.42 -3.89 -26.71
N ILE A 111 -14.24 -4.99 -27.44
CA ILE A 111 -15.32 -5.63 -28.22
C ILE A 111 -16.45 -6.08 -27.29
N LEU A 112 -16.12 -6.78 -26.19
CA LEU A 112 -17.10 -7.22 -25.19
C LEU A 112 -17.95 -6.06 -24.69
N PHE A 113 -17.33 -4.96 -24.24
CA PHE A 113 -18.05 -3.80 -23.74
C PHE A 113 -18.83 -3.06 -24.84
N SER A 114 -18.34 -3.06 -26.08
CA SER A 114 -19.06 -2.50 -27.23
C SER A 114 -20.34 -3.28 -27.55
N CYS A 115 -20.27 -4.61 -27.53
CA CYS A 115 -21.45 -5.48 -27.68
C CYS A 115 -22.47 -5.26 -26.56
N LEU A 116 -21.99 -5.18 -25.31
CA LEU A 116 -22.85 -4.90 -24.16
C LEU A 116 -23.55 -3.55 -24.33
N TYR A 117 -22.81 -2.51 -24.71
CA TYR A 117 -23.35 -1.18 -24.97
C TYR A 117 -24.46 -1.21 -26.03
N GLN A 118 -24.24 -1.90 -27.15
CA GLN A 118 -25.24 -2.00 -28.24
C GLN A 118 -26.55 -2.64 -27.76
N VAL A 119 -26.47 -3.75 -27.02
CA VAL A 119 -27.67 -4.44 -26.50
C VAL A 119 -28.41 -3.56 -25.49
N VAL A 120 -27.69 -2.82 -24.64
CA VAL A 120 -28.28 -1.88 -23.69
C VAL A 120 -29.00 -0.74 -24.43
N GLN A 121 -28.38 -0.15 -25.46
CA GLN A 121 -28.98 0.93 -26.24
C GLN A 121 -30.23 0.49 -27.00
N GLN A 122 -30.25 -0.73 -27.54
CA GLN A 122 -31.44 -1.30 -28.19
C GLN A 122 -32.62 -1.45 -27.22
N ARG A 123 -32.33 -1.79 -25.96
CA ARG A 123 -33.36 -2.00 -24.93
C ARG A 123 -33.76 -0.72 -24.19
N PHE A 124 -32.83 0.22 -24.02
CA PHE A 124 -32.98 1.43 -23.20
C PHE A 124 -32.45 2.69 -23.94
N PRO A 125 -33.11 3.12 -25.03
CA PRO A 125 -32.62 4.23 -25.88
C PRO A 125 -32.66 5.62 -25.24
N GLN A 126 -33.30 5.77 -24.07
CA GLN A 126 -33.53 7.05 -23.38
C GLN A 126 -32.71 7.21 -22.08
N HIS A 127 -31.72 6.34 -21.84
CA HIS A 127 -30.75 6.55 -20.76
C HIS A 127 -29.42 7.06 -21.34
N PRO A 128 -29.29 8.38 -21.58
CA PRO A 128 -27.97 8.97 -21.76
C PRO A 128 -27.21 8.81 -20.44
N LEU A 129 -25.96 8.36 -20.53
CA LEU A 129 -25.00 8.39 -19.43
C LEU A 129 -24.80 9.86 -19.04
N GLN A 130 -25.43 10.30 -17.95
CA GLN A 130 -25.06 11.52 -17.23
C GLN A 130 -23.82 11.25 -16.38
#